data_AF-A0A8H5EC92-F1
#
_entry.id   AF-A0A8H5EC92-F1
#
_cell.length_a   1.000
_cell.length_b   1.000
_cell.length_c   1.000
_cell.angle_alpha   90.00
_cell.angle_beta   90.00
_cell.angle_gamma   90.00
#
_symmetry.space_group_name_H-M   'P 1'
#
loop_
_entity.id
_entity.type
_entity.pdbx_description
1 polymer ?
#
loop_
_entity_poly.entity_id
_entity_poly.type
_entity_poly.pdbx_seq_one_letter_code
_entity_poly.pdbx_strand_id
1 'polypeptide(L)'
;MSGEIKTIARALRSAGHNTLPNGDLTFIDIQGRRLVEMVYDGEELKDQRMVATGLREDSTAAYAVAKDRIFAVYIGDDGHIKASEYDEDAEEWDEADLEGLGDVSVHDQGHVTVAGLPGMNLVVYQAPDGTIKTINHDKDSGTWTEDFDIPGSAATGTPIAGFSTDEALIVSFFGEDNEIHVHSQDYETGNWTEETIPDSSFDNTVDSIIVAKDKDSGNFEAYVLTANTVYNITKTGSRDTVGSFNRDGDFTPSTKAESGGCYGNNWGNYCGGGYRCYRGFAAADALVHLVARLGGDASLMHGLVSISLKKKVLEPLVFKKLDQDGKLDKPFLVLTITDGEPSPEPVDTFKKTIEECGRRLEQKDYPQESTMFLISQVGNDPHADKFLDSLSGDTAIDRVLFRSSGIFCIAKKGSSANR
;
A
#
# COMPACT_ATOMS: atom_id res chain seq x y z
N MET A 1 4.38 -12.02 -6.95
CA MET A 1 5.02 -10.70 -6.76
C MET A 1 3.87 -9.75 -6.65
N SER A 2 3.55 -9.19 -5.47
CA SER A 2 2.36 -8.33 -5.43
C SER A 2 2.61 -7.04 -6.17
N GLY A 3 1.54 -6.52 -6.76
CA GLY A 3 1.53 -5.16 -7.24
C GLY A 3 1.80 -4.14 -6.13
N GLU A 4 1.63 -4.48 -4.84
CA GLU A 4 1.68 -3.52 -3.73
C GLU A 4 3.07 -2.96 -3.48
N ILE A 5 4.08 -3.82 -3.35
CA ILE A 5 5.47 -3.38 -3.16
C ILE A 5 5.95 -2.62 -4.41
N LYS A 6 5.54 -3.07 -5.60
CA LYS A 6 5.85 -2.34 -6.84
C LYS A 6 5.18 -0.98 -6.89
N THR A 7 3.95 -0.85 -6.41
CA THR A 7 3.23 0.43 -6.33
C THR A 7 3.90 1.37 -5.35
N ILE A 8 4.31 0.90 -4.16
CA ILE A 8 5.07 1.72 -3.19
C ILE A 8 6.40 2.17 -3.81
N ALA A 9 7.13 1.25 -4.45
CA ALA A 9 8.37 1.59 -5.13
C ALA A 9 8.15 2.63 -6.24
N ARG A 10 7.14 2.45 -7.09
CA ARG A 10 6.76 3.43 -8.12
C ARG A 10 6.41 4.78 -7.50
N ALA A 11 5.60 4.80 -6.43
CA ALA A 11 5.21 6.01 -5.73
C ALA A 11 6.41 6.77 -5.16
N LEU A 12 7.39 6.07 -4.59
CA LEU A 12 8.64 6.68 -4.12
C LEU A 12 9.48 7.27 -5.25
N ARG A 13 9.41 6.71 -6.45
CA ARG A 13 10.20 7.18 -7.59
C ARG A 13 9.51 8.26 -8.40
N SER A 14 8.18 8.26 -8.39
CA SER A 14 7.36 9.35 -8.93
C SER A 14 7.44 10.57 -8.01
N ALA A 15 7.12 11.73 -8.55
CA ALA A 15 6.95 12.93 -7.74
C ALA A 15 5.67 12.83 -6.87
N GLY A 16 4.61 12.23 -7.42
CA GLY A 16 3.33 12.03 -6.74
C GLY A 16 2.49 10.98 -7.46
N HIS A 17 1.45 10.50 -6.80
CA HIS A 17 0.53 9.51 -7.37
C HIS A 17 -0.91 9.82 -6.98
N ASN A 18 -1.87 9.33 -7.74
CA ASN A 18 -3.29 9.43 -7.45
C ASN A 18 -4.01 8.16 -7.94
N THR A 19 -5.26 7.97 -7.52
CA THR A 19 -6.13 6.89 -8.03
C THR A 19 -7.36 7.51 -8.66
N LEU A 20 -7.59 7.22 -9.94
CA LEU A 20 -8.74 7.72 -10.68
C LEU A 20 -10.04 7.04 -10.22
N PRO A 21 -11.22 7.65 -10.45
CA PRO A 21 -12.51 7.07 -10.06
C PRO A 21 -12.77 5.66 -10.62
N ASN A 22 -12.19 5.36 -11.79
CA ASN A 22 -12.28 4.06 -12.48
C ASN A 22 -11.35 2.99 -11.87
N GLY A 23 -10.45 3.36 -10.96
CA GLY A 23 -9.47 2.46 -10.32
C GLY A 23 -8.08 2.46 -10.97
N ASP A 24 -7.88 3.19 -12.07
CA ASP A 24 -6.56 3.35 -12.68
C ASP A 24 -5.63 4.13 -11.73
N LEU A 25 -4.36 3.75 -11.70
CA LEU A 25 -3.32 4.44 -10.92
C LEU A 25 -2.65 5.48 -11.80
N THR A 26 -2.53 6.72 -11.33
CA THR A 26 -1.76 7.75 -12.00
C THR A 26 -0.54 8.13 -11.19
N PHE A 27 0.56 8.40 -11.88
CA PHE A 27 1.81 8.86 -11.30
C PHE A 27 2.29 10.08 -12.08
N ILE A 28 2.73 11.12 -11.39
CA ILE A 28 3.42 12.24 -12.02
C ILE A 28 4.92 12.02 -11.90
N ASP A 29 5.57 11.90 -13.05
CA ASP A 29 7.00 11.66 -13.18
C ASP A 29 7.69 12.88 -13.75
N ILE A 30 8.89 13.16 -13.22
CA ILE A 30 9.73 14.25 -13.70
C ILE A 30 10.73 13.68 -14.71
N GLN A 31 10.59 14.11 -15.97
CA GLN A 31 11.42 13.67 -17.09
C GLN A 31 12.26 14.83 -17.64
N GLY A 32 13.35 15.14 -16.94
CA GLY A 32 14.12 16.37 -17.15
C GLY A 32 13.32 17.55 -16.61
N ARG A 33 13.09 18.59 -17.43
CA ARG A 33 12.29 19.78 -17.04
C ARG A 33 10.82 19.67 -17.44
N ARG A 34 10.29 18.44 -17.47
CA ARG A 34 8.91 18.14 -17.90
C ARG A 34 8.25 17.30 -16.82
N LEU A 35 7.02 17.65 -16.48
CA LEU A 35 6.15 16.85 -15.63
C LEU A 35 5.21 16.06 -16.54
N VAL A 36 5.18 14.74 -16.37
CA VAL A 36 4.39 13.83 -17.20
C VAL A 36 3.53 12.98 -16.29
N GLU A 37 2.24 12.95 -16.53
CA GLU A 37 1.32 12.03 -15.88
C GLU A 37 1.34 10.69 -16.64
N MET A 38 1.50 9.61 -15.89
CA MET A 38 1.58 8.24 -16.36
C MET A 38 0.38 7.48 -15.80
N VAL A 39 -0.50 6.98 -16.66
CA VAL A 39 -1.74 6.28 -16.26
C VAL A 39 -1.56 4.78 -16.43
N TYR A 40 -1.85 4.01 -15.39
CA TYR A 40 -1.71 2.57 -15.36
C TYR A 40 -3.03 1.86 -15.06
N ASP A 41 -3.29 0.79 -15.79
CA ASP A 41 -4.26 -0.24 -15.43
C ASP A 41 -3.50 -1.42 -14.79
N GLY A 42 -3.48 -1.44 -13.46
CA GLY A 42 -2.68 -2.39 -12.68
C GLY A 42 -1.17 -2.22 -12.92
N GLU A 43 -0.56 -3.12 -13.69
CA GLU A 43 0.87 -3.05 -14.05
C GLU A 43 1.11 -2.53 -15.48
N GLU A 44 0.07 -2.41 -16.31
CA GLU A 44 0.18 -2.00 -17.70
C GLU A 44 0.06 -0.49 -17.84
N LEU A 45 1.02 0.14 -18.50
CA LEU A 45 0.94 1.55 -18.83
C LEU A 45 -0.11 1.74 -19.94
N LYS A 46 -1.14 2.51 -19.63
CA LYS A 46 -2.29 2.77 -20.50
C LYS A 46 -2.16 4.09 -21.26
N ASP A 47 -1.65 5.13 -20.61
CA ASP A 47 -1.60 6.48 -21.17
C ASP A 47 -0.46 7.32 -20.58
N GLN A 48 -0.04 8.36 -21.31
CA GLN A 48 0.94 9.35 -20.86
C GLN A 48 0.52 10.76 -21.31
N ARG A 49 0.50 11.71 -20.38
CA ARG A 49 0.01 13.07 -20.61
C ARG A 49 1.03 14.09 -20.16
N MET A 50 1.27 15.12 -20.97
CA MET A 50 2.10 16.24 -20.55
C MET A 50 1.33 17.05 -19.51
N VAL A 51 1.95 17.29 -18.35
CA VAL A 51 1.37 18.12 -17.29
C VAL A 51 1.91 19.54 -17.36
N ALA A 52 3.24 19.66 -17.41
CA ALA A 52 3.92 20.95 -17.43
C ALA A 52 5.31 20.86 -18.04
N THR A 53 5.84 22.01 -18.47
CA THR A 53 7.23 22.17 -18.92
C THR A 53 7.89 23.33 -18.17
N GLY A 54 9.23 23.38 -18.16
CA GLY A 54 9.95 24.42 -17.43
C GLY A 54 9.98 24.18 -15.93
N LEU A 55 10.09 22.92 -15.51
CA LEU A 55 10.32 22.58 -14.10
C LEU A 55 11.77 22.87 -13.71
N ARG A 56 11.96 23.19 -12.43
CA ARG A 56 13.29 23.20 -11.82
C ARG A 56 14.00 21.85 -12.01
N GLU A 57 15.32 21.86 -12.09
CA GLU A 57 16.09 20.62 -11.98
C GLU A 57 15.92 20.04 -10.58
N ASP A 58 15.87 18.69 -10.50
CA ASP A 58 15.59 17.96 -9.26
C ASP A 58 14.34 18.48 -8.53
N SER A 59 13.35 18.92 -9.31
CA SER A 59 12.08 19.38 -8.79
C SER A 59 11.31 18.22 -8.14
N THR A 60 10.27 18.59 -7.41
CA THR A 60 9.24 17.67 -6.91
C THR A 60 7.88 18.25 -7.26
N ALA A 61 6.87 17.40 -7.18
CA ALA A 61 5.51 17.74 -7.52
C ALA A 61 4.55 16.85 -6.75
N ALA A 62 3.32 17.29 -6.54
CA ALA A 62 2.30 16.49 -5.88
C ALA A 62 0.91 16.83 -6.42
N TYR A 63 0.01 15.86 -6.40
CA TYR A 63 -1.39 16.11 -6.74
C TYR A 63 -2.11 16.86 -5.62
N ALA A 64 -2.99 17.79 -5.99
CA ALA A 64 -3.98 18.39 -5.11
C ALA A 64 -5.37 18.16 -5.73
N VAL A 65 -6.23 17.42 -5.02
CA VAL A 65 -7.58 17.08 -5.53
C VAL A 65 -8.61 17.93 -4.82
N ALA A 66 -9.45 18.66 -5.56
CA ALA A 66 -10.49 19.54 -5.03
C ALA A 66 -11.83 19.20 -5.70
N LYS A 67 -12.64 18.36 -5.04
CA LYS A 67 -13.90 17.83 -5.57
C LYS A 67 -13.66 17.04 -6.86
N ASP A 68 -14.11 17.57 -7.99
CA ASP A 68 -13.97 17.06 -9.35
C ASP A 68 -12.73 17.63 -10.07
N ARG A 69 -12.05 18.62 -9.50
CA ARG A 69 -10.86 19.26 -10.07
C ARG A 69 -9.59 18.58 -9.58
N ILE A 70 -8.64 18.38 -10.47
CA ILE A 70 -7.34 17.77 -10.17
C ILE A 70 -6.25 18.75 -10.57
N PHE A 71 -5.37 19.03 -9.62
CA PHE A 71 -4.20 19.89 -9.83
C PHE A 71 -2.92 19.08 -9.65
N ALA A 72 -1.88 19.45 -10.37
CA ALA A 72 -0.51 19.05 -10.13
C ALA A 72 0.27 20.28 -9.69
N VAL A 73 0.71 20.31 -8.43
CA VAL A 73 1.52 21.39 -7.86
C VAL A 73 2.98 21.02 -8.03
N TYR A 74 3.81 21.95 -8.51
CA TYR A 74 5.22 21.71 -8.80
C TYR A 74 6.07 22.98 -8.64
N ILE A 75 7.40 22.82 -8.73
CA ILE A 75 8.35 23.95 -8.66
C ILE A 75 8.82 24.29 -10.08
N GLY A 76 8.58 25.53 -10.50
CA GLY A 76 9.03 26.08 -11.78
C GLY A 76 10.54 26.29 -11.84
N ASP A 77 11.09 26.45 -13.05
CA ASP A 77 12.53 26.72 -13.27
C ASP A 77 13.00 28.08 -12.74
N ASP A 78 12.05 28.97 -12.45
CA ASP A 78 12.23 30.23 -11.71
C ASP A 78 12.27 30.04 -10.19
N GLY A 79 12.08 28.82 -9.68
CA GLY A 79 12.11 28.50 -8.25
C GLY A 79 10.81 28.79 -7.50
N HIS A 80 9.71 29.09 -8.20
CA HIS A 80 8.42 29.39 -7.58
C HIS A 80 7.45 28.22 -7.64
N ILE A 81 6.51 28.17 -6.68
CA ILE A 81 5.37 27.24 -6.72
C ILE A 81 4.47 27.57 -7.90
N LYS A 82 4.12 26.55 -8.69
CA LYS A 82 3.18 26.61 -9.81
C LYS A 82 2.20 25.45 -9.72
N ALA A 83 1.11 25.53 -10.46
CA ALA A 83 0.22 24.39 -10.62
C ALA A 83 -0.32 24.29 -12.05
N SER A 84 -0.65 23.07 -12.45
CA SER A 84 -1.48 22.78 -13.61
C SER A 84 -2.79 22.16 -13.16
N GLU A 85 -3.87 22.42 -13.87
CA GLU A 85 -5.19 21.83 -13.66
C GLU A 85 -5.52 20.90 -14.85
N TYR A 86 -6.12 19.76 -14.56
CA TYR A 86 -6.58 18.83 -15.59
C TYR A 86 -7.97 19.24 -16.10
N ASP A 87 -8.08 19.47 -17.41
CA ASP A 87 -9.35 19.71 -18.10
C ASP A 87 -9.92 18.35 -18.58
N GLU A 88 -11.02 17.92 -17.96
CA GLU A 88 -11.68 16.65 -18.32
C GLU A 88 -12.30 16.66 -19.71
N ASP A 89 -12.72 17.82 -20.23
CA ASP A 89 -13.34 17.94 -21.56
C ASP A 89 -12.29 17.86 -22.68
N ALA A 90 -11.11 18.44 -22.46
CA ALA A 90 -9.99 18.40 -23.39
C ALA A 90 -9.09 17.16 -23.22
N GLU A 91 -9.17 16.48 -22.08
CA GLU A 91 -8.27 15.41 -21.65
C GLU A 91 -6.78 15.85 -21.58
N GLU A 92 -6.54 17.13 -21.27
CA GLU A 92 -5.22 17.76 -21.24
C GLU A 92 -5.00 18.54 -19.93
N TRP A 93 -3.75 18.89 -19.64
CA TRP A 93 -3.37 19.71 -18.50
C TRP A 93 -3.08 21.14 -18.95
N ASP A 94 -3.67 22.10 -18.25
CA ASP A 94 -3.47 23.54 -18.48
C ASP A 94 -2.83 24.20 -17.26
N GLU A 95 -2.11 25.31 -17.48
CA GLU A 95 -1.54 26.10 -16.38
C GLU A 95 -2.67 26.72 -15.54
N ALA A 96 -2.63 26.51 -14.23
CA ALA A 96 -3.66 26.99 -13.31
C ALA A 96 -3.30 28.36 -12.74
N ASP A 97 -4.29 29.25 -12.68
CA ASP A 97 -4.16 30.52 -11.95
C ASP A 97 -4.33 30.27 -10.45
N LEU A 98 -3.30 30.60 -9.66
CA LEU A 98 -3.29 30.45 -8.20
C LEU A 98 -3.92 31.67 -7.55
N GLU A 99 -5.23 31.87 -7.77
CA GLU A 99 -5.94 33.06 -7.31
C GLU A 99 -5.76 33.29 -5.80
N GLY A 100 -5.26 34.47 -5.44
CA GLY A 100 -4.99 34.87 -4.05
C GLY A 100 -3.55 34.65 -3.60
N LEU A 101 -2.75 33.90 -4.37
CA LEU A 101 -1.35 33.62 -4.08
C LEU A 101 -0.42 34.49 -4.92
N GLY A 102 0.58 35.09 -4.29
CA GLY A 102 1.69 35.72 -5.00
C GLY A 102 2.76 34.72 -5.43
N ASP A 103 3.88 35.22 -5.94
CA ASP A 103 5.05 34.39 -6.21
C ASP A 103 5.60 33.82 -4.89
N VAL A 104 5.50 32.50 -4.71
CA VAL A 104 6.05 31.80 -3.53
C VAL A 104 7.34 31.11 -3.91
N SER A 105 8.48 31.63 -3.43
CA SER A 105 9.80 31.05 -3.69
C SER A 105 10.04 29.81 -2.82
N VAL A 106 10.69 28.80 -3.41
CA VAL A 106 11.09 27.55 -2.74
C VAL A 106 12.62 27.53 -2.63
N HIS A 107 13.15 26.90 -1.58
CA HIS A 107 14.59 26.66 -1.46
C HIS A 107 15.12 25.93 -2.70
N ASP A 108 16.33 26.25 -3.19
CA ASP A 108 16.90 25.70 -4.43
C ASP A 108 16.94 24.16 -4.48
N GLN A 109 17.09 23.52 -3.31
CA GLN A 109 17.06 22.07 -3.12
C GLN A 109 15.77 21.57 -2.43
N GLY A 110 14.85 22.48 -2.10
CA GLY A 110 13.66 22.21 -1.31
C GLY A 110 12.63 21.37 -2.05
N HIS A 111 11.84 20.59 -1.32
CA HIS A 111 10.82 19.73 -1.90
C HIS A 111 9.42 20.32 -1.68
N VAL A 112 8.44 19.85 -2.44
CA VAL A 112 7.02 20.13 -2.28
C VAL A 112 6.22 18.83 -2.17
N THR A 113 5.21 18.83 -1.32
CA THR A 113 4.21 17.76 -1.21
C THR A 113 2.83 18.35 -0.92
N VAL A 114 1.78 17.52 -0.97
CA VAL A 114 0.41 17.96 -0.68
C VAL A 114 -0.25 17.01 0.32
N ALA A 115 -0.74 17.58 1.42
CA ALA A 115 -1.65 16.94 2.36
C ALA A 115 -3.10 17.36 2.06
N GLY A 116 -3.99 16.41 1.82
CA GLY A 116 -5.36 16.64 1.38
C GLY A 116 -6.31 16.45 2.55
N LEU A 117 -7.02 17.52 2.91
CA LEU A 117 -8.04 17.51 3.95
C LEU A 117 -9.43 17.53 3.31
N PRO A 118 -10.50 17.21 4.05
CA PRO A 118 -11.86 17.24 3.50
C PRO A 118 -12.25 18.60 2.87
N GLY A 119 -11.83 19.71 3.48
CA GLY A 119 -12.18 21.07 3.01
C GLY A 119 -11.08 21.82 2.27
N MET A 120 -9.84 21.35 2.32
CA MET A 120 -8.68 22.08 1.76
C MET A 120 -7.58 21.13 1.31
N ASN A 121 -6.65 21.61 0.47
CA ASN A 121 -5.36 20.96 0.28
C ASN A 121 -4.28 21.87 0.89
N LEU A 122 -3.37 21.29 1.65
CA LEU A 122 -2.20 21.97 2.18
C LEU A 122 -0.99 21.57 1.34
N VAL A 123 -0.48 22.50 0.53
CA VAL A 123 0.82 22.36 -0.11
C VAL A 123 1.87 22.63 0.96
N VAL A 124 2.78 21.68 1.18
CA VAL A 124 3.87 21.79 2.15
C VAL A 124 5.18 21.90 1.38
N TYR A 125 5.99 22.91 1.67
CA TYR A 125 7.24 23.16 0.96
C TYR A 125 8.33 23.70 1.88
N GLN A 126 9.58 23.59 1.46
CA GLN A 126 10.72 24.22 2.15
C GLN A 126 11.01 25.61 1.57
N ALA A 127 10.85 26.65 2.38
CA ALA A 127 11.14 28.04 2.01
C ALA A 127 12.66 28.31 1.93
N PRO A 128 13.11 29.40 1.29
CA PRO A 128 14.53 29.70 1.10
C PRO A 128 15.36 29.86 2.39
N ASP A 129 14.72 30.11 3.53
CA ASP A 129 15.35 30.16 4.85
C ASP A 129 15.47 28.79 5.53
N GLY A 130 15.02 27.71 4.87
CA GLY A 130 15.02 26.34 5.37
C GLY A 130 13.76 25.93 6.13
N THR A 131 12.87 26.89 6.47
CA THR A 131 11.64 26.59 7.21
C THR A 131 10.64 25.81 6.34
N ILE A 132 9.86 24.94 6.97
CA ILE A 132 8.77 24.22 6.29
C ILE A 132 7.50 25.04 6.42
N LYS A 133 6.93 25.45 5.29
CA LYS A 133 5.78 26.34 5.21
C LYS A 133 4.62 25.68 4.47
N THR A 134 3.44 26.27 4.62
CA THR A 134 2.22 25.76 3.97
C THR A 134 1.52 26.82 3.13
N ILE A 135 0.92 26.36 2.02
CA ILE A 135 -0.09 27.08 1.26
C ILE A 135 -1.39 26.30 1.38
N ASN A 136 -2.46 26.98 1.78
CA ASN A 136 -3.81 26.46 1.80
C ASN A 136 -4.50 26.72 0.45
N HIS A 137 -5.01 25.66 -0.16
CA HIS A 137 -5.96 25.70 -1.26
C HIS A 137 -7.34 25.29 -0.73
N ASP A 138 -8.22 26.27 -0.59
CA ASP A 138 -9.60 26.05 -0.13
C ASP A 138 -10.42 25.39 -1.26
N LYS A 139 -11.02 24.22 -0.99
CA LYS A 139 -11.75 23.43 -2.00
C LYS A 139 -13.13 24.00 -2.31
N ASP A 140 -13.63 24.93 -1.51
CA ASP A 140 -14.93 25.57 -1.69
C ASP A 140 -14.82 26.87 -2.48
N SER A 141 -13.87 27.74 -2.12
CA SER A 141 -13.63 28.99 -2.85
C SER A 141 -12.67 28.84 -4.03
N GLY A 142 -11.81 27.82 -4.03
CA GLY A 142 -10.72 27.65 -5.01
C GLY A 142 -9.54 28.61 -4.78
N THR A 143 -9.54 29.36 -3.68
CA THR A 143 -8.52 30.37 -3.37
C THR A 143 -7.27 29.72 -2.77
N TRP A 144 -6.11 30.27 -3.11
CA TRP A 144 -4.81 29.86 -2.61
C TRP A 144 -4.25 30.95 -1.70
N THR A 145 -3.80 30.58 -0.50
CA THR A 145 -3.22 31.52 0.47
C THR A 145 -2.08 30.90 1.25
N GLU A 146 -1.02 31.64 1.52
CA GLU A 146 -0.05 31.25 2.56
C GLU A 146 -0.77 31.08 3.90
N ASP A 147 -0.40 30.06 4.66
CA ASP A 147 -1.10 29.69 5.90
C ASP A 147 -0.16 29.71 7.12
N PHE A 148 0.39 28.58 7.53
CA PHE A 148 1.23 28.46 8.72
C PHE A 148 2.56 27.72 8.47
N ASP A 149 3.49 27.90 9.40
CA ASP A 149 4.78 27.20 9.42
C ASP A 149 4.67 25.88 10.22
N ILE A 150 5.33 24.83 9.73
CA ILE A 150 5.47 23.56 10.44
C ILE A 150 6.64 23.70 11.43
N PRO A 151 6.46 23.37 12.73
CA PRO A 151 7.54 23.47 13.70
C PRO A 151 8.65 22.44 13.41
N GLY A 152 9.85 22.72 13.91
CA GLY A 152 11.01 21.82 13.78
C GLY A 152 12.16 22.44 12.98
N SER A 153 13.33 21.78 13.03
CA SER A 153 14.53 22.19 12.29
C SER A 153 14.77 21.24 11.12
N ALA A 154 14.11 21.50 10.00
CA ALA A 154 14.26 20.70 8.79
C ALA A 154 15.66 20.81 8.19
N ALA A 155 16.25 19.68 7.79
CA ALA A 155 17.46 19.67 7.00
C ALA A 155 17.22 20.32 5.63
N THR A 156 18.24 21.03 5.13
CA THR A 156 18.18 21.62 3.78
C THR A 156 18.01 20.55 2.71
N GLY A 157 17.03 20.75 1.84
CA GLY A 157 16.71 19.82 0.75
C GLY A 157 16.11 18.50 1.20
N THR A 158 15.54 18.46 2.41
CA THR A 158 14.88 17.26 2.91
C THR A 158 13.65 16.90 2.08
N PRO A 159 13.43 15.61 1.78
CA PRO A 159 12.16 15.16 1.24
C PRO A 159 11.06 15.30 2.30
N ILE A 160 9.86 15.69 1.86
CA ILE A 160 8.72 15.98 2.75
C ILE A 160 7.59 15.01 2.44
N ALA A 161 7.06 14.36 3.48
CA ALA A 161 5.82 13.60 3.42
C ALA A 161 4.72 14.33 4.20
N GLY A 162 3.52 14.40 3.63
CA GLY A 162 2.37 15.02 4.29
C GLY A 162 1.10 14.19 4.08
N PHE A 163 0.31 14.00 5.14
CA PHE A 163 -1.01 13.40 5.06
C PHE A 163 -1.90 13.80 6.24
N SER A 164 -3.21 13.70 6.07
CA SER A 164 -4.17 13.87 7.16
C SER A 164 -4.68 12.53 7.67
N THR A 165 -5.00 12.49 8.96
CA THR A 165 -5.83 11.45 9.58
C THR A 165 -7.19 12.03 9.98
N ASP A 166 -8.03 11.26 10.65
CA ASP A 166 -9.29 11.77 11.20
C ASP A 166 -9.07 12.74 12.39
N GLU A 167 -7.89 12.71 13.01
CA GLU A 167 -7.59 13.41 14.27
C GLU A 167 -6.53 14.51 14.12
N ALA A 168 -5.61 14.37 13.16
CA ALA A 168 -4.45 15.24 13.03
C ALA A 168 -3.92 15.37 11.60
N LEU A 169 -3.28 16.50 11.32
CA LEU A 169 -2.38 16.68 10.19
C LEU A 169 -1.01 16.11 10.56
N ILE A 170 -0.42 15.32 9.66
CA ILE A 170 0.90 14.72 9.84
C ILE A 170 1.83 15.25 8.74
N VAL A 171 2.96 15.82 9.15
CA VAL A 171 4.04 16.23 8.24
C VAL A 171 5.34 15.62 8.74
N SER A 172 6.13 15.05 7.84
CA SER A 172 7.37 14.37 8.18
C SER A 172 8.49 14.78 7.23
N PHE A 173 9.66 14.98 7.81
CA PHE A 173 10.89 15.33 7.09
C PHE A 173 12.11 14.97 7.92
N PHE A 174 13.29 14.98 7.30
CA PHE A 174 14.55 14.83 8.02
C PHE A 174 14.92 16.10 8.75
N GLY A 175 15.30 15.97 10.02
CA GLY A 175 15.88 17.04 10.82
C GLY A 175 17.37 17.26 10.50
N GLU A 176 17.94 18.34 11.03
CA GLU A 176 19.38 18.60 10.98
C GLU A 176 20.24 17.49 11.62
N ASP A 177 19.64 16.66 12.46
CA ASP A 177 20.23 15.46 13.07
C ASP A 177 20.22 14.22 12.16
N ASN A 178 19.71 14.35 10.93
CA ASN A 178 19.61 13.29 9.93
C ASN A 178 18.67 12.14 10.35
N GLU A 179 17.67 12.41 11.19
CA GLU A 179 16.59 11.47 11.52
C GLU A 179 15.24 12.00 11.00
N ILE A 180 14.29 11.11 10.73
CA ILE A 180 12.93 11.48 10.30
C ILE A 180 12.13 11.91 11.52
N HIS A 181 11.71 13.17 11.55
CA HIS A 181 10.79 13.72 12.54
C HIS A 181 9.39 13.79 11.98
N VAL A 182 8.41 13.44 12.81
CA VAL A 182 6.99 13.41 12.50
C VAL A 182 6.29 14.46 13.36
N HIS A 183 5.86 15.54 12.71
CA HIS A 183 5.12 16.62 13.33
C HIS A 183 3.62 16.37 13.14
N SER A 184 2.90 16.27 14.25
CA SER A 184 1.45 16.03 14.27
C SER A 184 0.74 17.24 14.85
N GLN A 185 -0.19 17.83 14.09
CA GLN A 185 -1.08 18.88 14.59
C GLN A 185 -2.45 18.29 14.86
N ASP A 186 -2.85 18.29 16.12
CA ASP A 186 -4.17 17.82 16.55
C ASP A 186 -5.26 18.83 16.10
N TYR A 187 -6.30 18.34 15.42
CA TYR A 187 -7.35 19.21 14.87
C TYR A 187 -8.29 19.79 15.91
N GLU A 188 -8.44 19.16 17.07
CA GLU A 188 -9.33 19.64 18.13
C GLU A 188 -8.67 20.77 18.94
N THR A 189 -7.39 20.61 19.25
CA THR A 189 -6.64 21.48 20.15
C THR A 189 -5.72 22.46 19.41
N GLY A 190 -5.35 22.16 18.16
CA GLY A 190 -4.37 22.92 17.38
C GLY A 190 -2.92 22.75 17.83
N ASN A 191 -2.67 21.88 18.83
CA ASN A 191 -1.34 21.69 19.39
C ASN A 191 -0.48 20.79 18.51
N TRP A 192 0.80 21.10 18.47
CA TRP A 192 1.81 20.30 17.79
C TRP A 192 2.48 19.32 18.75
N THR A 193 2.70 18.11 18.28
CA THR A 193 3.57 17.10 18.91
C THR A 193 4.59 16.62 17.88
N GLU A 194 5.74 16.14 18.37
CA GLU A 194 6.84 15.64 17.56
C GLU A 194 7.26 14.25 18.05
N GLU A 195 7.49 13.34 17.10
CA GLU A 195 8.04 12.01 17.33
C GLU A 195 9.13 11.73 16.29
N THR A 196 10.24 11.13 16.71
CA THR A 196 11.31 10.70 15.79
C THR A 196 11.13 9.23 15.43
N ILE A 197 11.15 8.90 14.14
CA ILE A 197 11.12 7.51 13.69
C ILE A 197 12.50 6.87 13.98
N PRO A 198 12.57 5.78 14.75
CA PRO A 198 13.84 5.13 15.09
C PRO A 198 14.51 4.48 13.87
N ASP A 199 15.84 4.40 13.87
CA ASP A 199 16.67 3.82 12.80
C ASP A 199 16.42 4.45 11.41
N SER A 200 16.10 5.74 11.41
CA SER A 200 15.73 6.49 10.20
C SER A 200 16.86 7.26 9.53
N SER A 201 18.09 7.18 10.05
CA SER A 201 19.25 7.86 9.47
C SER A 201 19.90 7.09 8.33
N PHE A 202 20.39 7.84 7.33
CA PHE A 202 21.04 7.31 6.13
C PHE A 202 22.35 8.05 5.84
N ASP A 203 23.37 7.30 5.39
CA ASP A 203 24.66 7.86 4.98
C ASP A 203 24.61 8.51 3.59
N ASN A 204 23.68 8.04 2.74
CA ASN A 204 23.44 8.56 1.41
C ASN A 204 22.34 9.63 1.44
N THR A 205 22.31 10.49 0.43
CA THR A 205 21.17 11.38 0.18
C THR A 205 19.91 10.57 0.00
N VAL A 206 18.84 10.97 0.67
CA VAL A 206 17.52 10.37 0.56
C VAL A 206 16.76 11.08 -0.56
N ASP A 207 16.26 10.30 -1.52
CA ASP A 207 15.57 10.81 -2.71
C ASP A 207 14.10 11.10 -2.40
N SER A 208 13.44 10.22 -1.64
CA SER A 208 12.03 10.38 -1.26
C SER A 208 11.65 9.56 -0.04
N ILE A 209 10.55 9.97 0.60
CA ILE A 209 9.96 9.27 1.73
C ILE A 209 8.44 9.13 1.58
N ILE A 210 7.91 8.03 2.06
CA ILE A 210 6.49 7.85 2.34
C ILE A 210 6.40 7.51 3.83
N VAL A 211 5.63 8.31 4.58
CA VAL A 211 5.32 8.01 5.98
C VAL A 211 3.85 7.67 6.09
N ALA A 212 3.54 6.67 6.91
CA ALA A 212 2.17 6.25 7.19
C ALA A 212 1.99 5.91 8.66
N LYS A 213 0.77 6.13 9.18
CA LYS A 213 0.41 5.76 10.54
C LYS A 213 -0.35 4.44 10.56
N ASP A 214 0.13 3.47 11.34
CA ASP A 214 -0.54 2.20 11.55
C ASP A 214 -1.82 2.41 12.36
N LYS A 215 -2.97 1.93 11.86
CA LYS A 215 -4.26 2.17 12.52
C LYS A 215 -4.44 1.40 13.82
N ASP A 216 -3.74 0.28 13.96
CA ASP A 216 -3.90 -0.61 15.12
C ASP A 216 -2.99 -0.18 16.27
N SER A 217 -1.72 0.14 15.99
CA SER A 217 -0.74 0.52 17.02
C SER A 217 -0.59 2.03 17.19
N GLY A 218 -0.99 2.83 16.19
CA GLY A 218 -0.77 4.28 16.18
C GLY A 218 0.68 4.69 15.85
N ASN A 219 1.58 3.74 15.66
CA ASN A 219 2.99 4.00 15.37
C ASN A 219 3.18 4.35 13.90
N PHE A 220 4.24 5.10 13.62
CA PHE A 220 4.64 5.43 12.26
C PHE A 220 5.50 4.34 11.63
N GLU A 221 5.31 4.15 10.33
CA GLU A 221 6.13 3.34 9.44
C GLU A 221 6.58 4.24 8.29
N ALA A 222 7.82 4.08 7.85
CA ALA A 222 8.36 4.86 6.74
C ALA A 222 8.94 3.97 5.65
N TYR A 223 8.69 4.33 4.39
CA TYR A 223 9.42 3.81 3.26
C TYR A 223 10.34 4.89 2.72
N VAL A 224 11.59 4.53 2.46
CA VAL A 224 12.64 5.47 2.10
C VAL A 224 13.33 4.99 0.84
N LEU A 225 13.40 5.85 -0.18
CA LEU A 225 14.20 5.60 -1.38
C LEU A 225 15.53 6.35 -1.24
N THR A 226 16.62 5.61 -1.31
CA THR A 226 17.97 6.18 -1.37
C THR A 226 18.88 5.28 -2.19
N ALA A 227 19.69 5.88 -3.06
CA ALA A 227 20.66 5.17 -3.90
C ALA A 227 20.03 3.98 -4.67
N ASN A 228 18.84 4.20 -5.25
CA ASN A 228 18.04 3.19 -5.96
C ASN A 228 17.56 2.00 -5.11
N THR A 229 17.67 2.08 -3.78
CA THR A 229 17.24 1.03 -2.86
C THR A 229 16.08 1.55 -2.01
N VAL A 230 15.02 0.74 -1.92
CA VAL A 230 13.86 1.02 -1.06
C VAL A 230 14.04 0.31 0.26
N TYR A 231 13.96 1.06 1.34
CA TYR A 231 13.98 0.57 2.71
C TYR A 231 12.60 0.75 3.34
N ASN A 232 12.24 -0.15 4.24
CA ASN A 232 11.11 -0.01 5.13
C ASN A 232 11.62 0.11 6.56
N ILE A 233 11.27 1.19 7.24
CA ILE A 233 11.47 1.37 8.66
C ILE A 233 10.15 1.00 9.33
N THR A 234 10.10 -0.22 9.84
CA THR A 234 8.90 -0.82 10.42
C THR A 234 8.42 -0.02 11.62
N LYS A 235 7.12 -0.12 11.92
CA LYS A 235 6.52 0.42 13.16
C LYS A 235 7.11 -0.09 14.48
N THR A 236 8.02 -1.07 14.42
CA THR A 236 8.78 -1.62 15.55
C THR A 236 10.21 -1.08 15.64
N GLY A 237 10.63 -0.23 14.69
CA GLY A 237 11.97 0.36 14.63
C GLY A 237 13.05 -0.54 14.04
N SER A 238 12.67 -1.56 13.27
CA SER A 238 13.60 -2.33 12.42
C SER A 238 13.59 -1.76 11.01
N ARG A 239 14.76 -1.70 10.37
CA ARG A 239 14.93 -1.31 8.98
C ARG A 239 15.21 -2.52 8.10
N ASP A 240 14.29 -2.78 7.18
CA ASP A 240 14.36 -3.88 6.24
C ASP A 240 14.59 -3.36 4.81
N THR A 241 15.40 -4.07 4.03
CA THR A 241 15.54 -3.78 2.59
C THR A 241 14.34 -4.37 1.85
N VAL A 242 13.56 -3.53 1.17
CA VAL A 242 12.36 -3.93 0.41
C VAL A 242 12.72 -4.39 -1.00
N GLY A 243 13.72 -3.76 -1.61
CA GLY A 243 14.19 -4.07 -2.96
C GLY A 243 14.96 -2.91 -3.58
N SER A 244 15.29 -3.02 -4.86
CA SER A 244 16.05 -1.99 -5.57
C SER A 244 15.65 -1.85 -7.03
N PHE A 245 15.91 -0.67 -7.58
CA PHE A 245 15.75 -0.37 -9.00
C PHE A 245 17.00 -0.77 -9.78
N ASN A 246 16.79 -1.44 -10.91
CA ASN A 246 17.86 -1.70 -11.87
C ASN A 246 18.14 -0.44 -12.73
N ARG A 247 19.13 -0.54 -13.63
CA ARG A 247 19.51 0.57 -14.52
C ARG A 247 18.41 0.99 -15.50
N ASP A 248 17.55 0.04 -15.89
CA ASP A 248 16.43 0.27 -16.81
C ASP A 248 15.22 0.87 -16.09
N GLY A 249 15.28 0.92 -14.75
CA GLY A 249 14.25 1.48 -13.90
C GLY A 249 13.20 0.48 -13.41
N ASP A 250 13.41 -0.82 -13.60
CA ASP A 250 12.52 -1.83 -13.05
C ASP A 250 12.85 -2.12 -11.59
N PHE A 251 11.81 -2.20 -10.77
CA PHE A 251 11.94 -2.56 -9.37
C PHE A 251 12.05 -4.07 -9.17
N THR A 252 13.05 -4.50 -8.41
CA THR A 252 13.27 -5.89 -8.01
C THR A 252 13.11 -6.02 -6.50
N PRO A 253 12.04 -6.69 -6.00
CA PRO A 253 11.86 -6.94 -4.57
C PRO A 253 12.98 -7.81 -3.99
N SER A 254 13.35 -7.56 -2.73
CA SER A 254 14.36 -8.33 -1.98
C SER A 254 13.85 -9.72 -1.58
N THR A 255 12.54 -9.88 -1.40
CA THR A 255 11.91 -11.16 -1.05
C THR A 255 10.63 -11.40 -1.86
N LYS A 256 10.19 -12.66 -1.91
CA LYS A 256 8.86 -13.05 -2.42
C LYS A 256 7.77 -13.01 -1.33
N ALA A 257 8.17 -12.79 -0.07
CA ALA A 257 7.32 -12.82 1.11
C ALA A 257 6.75 -11.42 1.38
N GLU A 258 5.51 -11.35 1.83
CA GLU A 258 4.86 -10.07 2.09
C GLU A 258 4.22 -10.08 3.47
N SER A 259 4.40 -8.99 4.20
CA SER A 259 3.66 -8.68 5.42
C SER A 259 3.08 -7.29 5.29
N GLY A 260 1.83 -7.18 4.84
CA GLY A 260 1.11 -5.91 4.75
C GLY A 260 0.31 -5.61 6.02
N GLY A 261 0.45 -4.40 6.55
CA GLY A 261 -0.47 -3.79 7.52
C GLY A 261 -1.64 -3.05 6.86
N CYS A 262 -2.49 -2.44 7.68
CA CYS A 262 -3.51 -1.48 7.23
C CYS A 262 -3.09 -0.08 7.69
N TYR A 263 -2.71 0.79 6.76
CA TYR A 263 -2.22 2.13 7.02
C TYR A 263 -3.21 3.19 6.52
N GLY A 264 -3.18 4.37 7.13
CA GLY A 264 -3.86 5.55 6.62
C GLY A 264 -2.85 6.57 6.11
N ASN A 265 -3.01 7.00 4.85
CA ASN A 265 -2.43 8.24 4.34
C ASN A 265 -3.38 8.88 3.30
N ASN A 266 -2.96 10.01 2.73
CA ASN A 266 -3.75 10.88 1.87
C ASN A 266 -4.21 10.23 0.55
N TRP A 267 -3.63 9.08 0.20
CA TRP A 267 -3.77 8.42 -1.10
C TRP A 267 -4.62 7.13 -1.00
N GLY A 268 -5.22 6.90 0.16
CA GLY A 268 -6.07 5.77 0.46
C GLY A 268 -5.72 5.10 1.79
N ASN A 269 -6.64 4.27 2.29
CA ASN A 269 -6.23 3.24 3.24
C ASN A 269 -5.32 2.29 2.48
N TYR A 270 -4.02 2.31 2.77
CA TYR A 270 -3.13 1.21 2.41
C TYR A 270 -3.51 0.01 3.28
N CYS A 271 -4.63 -0.66 3.00
CA CYS A 271 -4.72 -2.06 3.33
C CYS A 271 -3.76 -2.76 2.37
N GLY A 272 -2.92 -3.68 2.84
CA GLY A 272 -2.22 -4.63 1.96
C GLY A 272 -3.25 -5.45 1.16
N GLY A 273 -3.78 -4.86 0.10
CA GLY A 273 -4.81 -5.38 -0.77
C GLY A 273 -5.44 -4.22 -1.52
N GLY A 274 -5.32 -4.21 -2.84
CA GLY A 274 -6.00 -3.29 -3.77
C GLY A 274 -7.53 -3.45 -3.76
N TYR A 275 -8.18 -3.23 -2.62
CA TYR A 275 -9.62 -3.21 -2.47
C TYR A 275 -10.05 -2.04 -1.61
N ARG A 276 -10.95 -1.23 -2.18
CA ARG A 276 -11.79 -0.27 -1.44
C ARG A 276 -12.36 -0.98 -0.20
N CYS A 277 -12.16 -0.39 0.97
CA CYS A 277 -13.03 -0.65 2.12
C CYS A 277 -14.42 -0.11 1.76
N TYR A 278 -15.29 -0.95 1.22
CA TYR A 278 -16.69 -0.62 1.02
C TYR A 278 -17.34 -0.32 2.38
N ARG A 279 -17.61 0.96 2.65
CA ARG A 279 -18.65 1.35 3.61
C ARG A 279 -20.00 0.97 2.99
N GLY A 280 -20.59 -0.10 3.52
CA GLY A 280 -22.03 -0.37 3.57
C GLY A 280 -22.79 -0.52 2.25
N PHE A 281 -23.11 -1.76 1.86
CA PHE A 281 -24.46 -2.13 1.41
C PHE A 281 -24.77 -3.57 1.81
N ALA A 282 -25.98 -3.75 2.32
CA ALA A 282 -26.59 -5.03 2.63
C ALA A 282 -26.89 -5.82 1.34
N ALA A 283 -26.95 -7.15 1.48
CA ALA A 283 -27.42 -8.16 0.52
C ALA A 283 -26.41 -8.64 -0.55
N ALA A 284 -25.64 -9.68 -0.19
CA ALA A 284 -25.30 -10.76 -1.09
C ALA A 284 -25.46 -12.08 -0.31
N ASP A 285 -26.51 -12.83 -0.63
CA ASP A 285 -26.84 -14.09 0.03
C ASP A 285 -25.79 -15.17 -0.29
N ALA A 286 -25.22 -15.73 0.79
CA ALA A 286 -24.64 -17.07 0.94
C ALA A 286 -23.41 -17.52 0.11
N LEU A 287 -22.22 -16.96 0.40
CA LEU A 287 -20.95 -17.71 0.31
C LEU A 287 -20.23 -17.64 1.67
N VAL A 288 -19.76 -18.78 2.21
CA VAL A 288 -18.92 -18.78 3.43
C VAL A 288 -17.47 -18.94 3.04
N HIS A 289 -16.71 -17.86 3.20
CA HIS A 289 -15.26 -17.89 3.16
C HIS A 289 -14.74 -18.43 4.48
N LEU A 290 -13.94 -19.49 4.42
CA LEU A 290 -13.17 -19.95 5.57
C LEU A 290 -11.69 -19.78 5.26
N VAL A 291 -11.06 -18.86 5.99
CA VAL A 291 -9.62 -18.63 5.96
C VAL A 291 -8.98 -19.50 7.04
N ALA A 292 -8.24 -20.53 6.64
CA ALA A 292 -7.42 -21.30 7.57
C ALA A 292 -6.04 -20.65 7.70
N ARG A 293 -5.83 -19.84 8.73
CA ARG A 293 -4.51 -19.29 9.06
C ARG A 293 -3.71 -20.36 9.80
N LEU A 294 -2.72 -20.96 9.12
CA LEU A 294 -1.98 -22.15 9.60
C LEU A 294 -0.57 -21.83 10.13
N GLY A 295 -0.33 -20.62 10.61
CA GLY A 295 0.89 -20.24 11.32
C GLY A 295 0.55 -19.24 12.43
N GLY A 296 0.76 -19.64 13.69
CA GLY A 296 0.38 -18.84 14.84
C GLY A 296 0.85 -19.44 16.15
N ASP A 297 2.17 -19.59 16.30
CA ASP A 297 2.91 -19.29 17.53
C ASP A 297 4.39 -19.14 17.18
N ALA A 298 4.93 -17.95 17.42
CA ALA A 298 6.33 -17.62 17.20
C ALA A 298 7.20 -18.38 18.20
N SER A 299 7.66 -19.58 17.81
CA SER A 299 8.93 -20.21 18.22
C SER A 299 9.04 -21.70 17.87
N LEU A 300 7.97 -22.38 17.46
CA LEU A 300 8.01 -23.79 17.03
C LEU A 300 6.84 -24.01 16.08
N MET A 301 7.11 -24.44 14.84
CA MET A 301 6.28 -25.34 13.99
C MET A 301 6.48 -25.02 12.51
N HIS A 302 7.47 -25.68 11.89
CA HIS A 302 7.48 -25.93 10.45
C HIS A 302 6.37 -26.96 10.13
N GLY A 303 5.55 -26.73 9.08
CA GLY A 303 4.98 -27.82 8.26
C GLY A 303 3.56 -28.39 8.52
N LEU A 304 2.72 -27.87 9.41
CA LEU A 304 1.43 -28.53 9.74
C LEU A 304 0.24 -28.17 8.81
N VAL A 305 0.43 -28.21 7.49
CA VAL A 305 -0.60 -27.84 6.50
C VAL A 305 -1.74 -28.89 6.45
N SER A 306 -1.42 -30.18 6.32
CA SER A 306 -2.43 -31.22 6.02
C SER A 306 -3.28 -31.65 7.22
N ILE A 307 -2.67 -31.92 8.39
CA ILE A 307 -3.40 -32.18 9.65
C ILE A 307 -4.38 -31.07 9.97
N SER A 308 -3.96 -29.82 9.80
CA SER A 308 -4.79 -28.67 10.17
C SER A 308 -5.96 -28.49 9.22
N LEU A 309 -5.74 -28.67 7.90
CA LEU A 309 -6.83 -28.68 6.92
C LEU A 309 -7.90 -29.70 7.28
N LYS A 310 -7.52 -30.95 7.53
CA LYS A 310 -8.48 -32.00 7.85
C LYS A 310 -9.21 -31.76 9.18
N LYS A 311 -8.46 -31.58 10.27
CA LYS A 311 -9.05 -31.51 11.62
C LYS A 311 -9.76 -30.20 11.92
N LYS A 312 -9.25 -29.07 11.44
CA LYS A 312 -9.80 -27.74 11.79
C LYS A 312 -10.84 -27.24 10.78
N VAL A 313 -10.79 -27.70 9.53
CA VAL A 313 -11.68 -27.22 8.47
C VAL A 313 -12.63 -28.32 8.01
N LEU A 314 -12.11 -29.38 7.38
CA LEU A 314 -12.95 -30.35 6.69
C LEU A 314 -13.82 -31.16 7.65
N GLU A 315 -13.26 -31.65 8.77
CA GLU A 315 -14.01 -32.40 9.77
C GLU A 315 -15.21 -31.63 10.34
N PRO A 316 -15.05 -30.44 10.95
CA PRO A 316 -16.16 -29.75 11.58
C PRO A 316 -17.15 -29.10 10.61
N LEU A 317 -16.70 -28.66 9.42
CA LEU A 317 -17.52 -27.81 8.55
C LEU A 317 -18.08 -28.53 7.33
N VAL A 318 -17.39 -29.57 6.83
CA VAL A 318 -17.77 -30.30 5.62
C VAL A 318 -18.24 -31.71 6.00
N PHE A 319 -17.36 -32.52 6.57
CA PHE A 319 -17.64 -33.94 6.85
C PHE A 319 -18.73 -34.11 7.90
N LYS A 320 -18.66 -33.39 9.02
CA LYS A 320 -19.69 -33.50 10.06
C LYS A 320 -21.08 -33.11 9.54
N LYS A 321 -21.19 -32.11 8.68
CA LYS A 321 -22.46 -31.70 8.07
C LYS A 321 -22.98 -32.74 7.08
N LEU A 322 -22.10 -33.29 6.25
CA LEU A 322 -22.43 -34.39 5.34
C LEU A 322 -22.88 -35.66 6.07
N ASP A 323 -22.25 -35.96 7.21
CA ASP A 323 -22.51 -37.16 8.00
C ASP A 323 -23.77 -37.03 8.88
N GLN A 324 -24.04 -35.84 9.44
CA GLN A 324 -25.15 -35.60 10.37
C GLN A 324 -26.42 -35.09 9.69
N ASP A 325 -26.31 -34.07 8.86
CA ASP A 325 -27.47 -33.38 8.27
C ASP A 325 -27.80 -33.94 6.87
N GLY A 326 -26.90 -34.75 6.29
CA GLY A 326 -27.04 -35.32 4.95
C GLY A 326 -27.00 -34.29 3.83
N LYS A 327 -26.71 -33.02 4.14
CA LYS A 327 -26.80 -31.90 3.22
C LYS A 327 -25.72 -30.86 3.51
N LEU A 328 -25.15 -30.30 2.45
CA LEU A 328 -24.39 -29.06 2.47
C LEU A 328 -25.31 -27.92 2.01
N ASP A 329 -25.55 -26.93 2.87
CA ASP A 329 -26.44 -25.81 2.52
C ASP A 329 -25.82 -24.83 1.51
N LYS A 330 -24.50 -24.84 1.36
CA LYS A 330 -23.73 -23.94 0.50
C LYS A 330 -22.36 -24.54 0.15
N PRO A 331 -21.77 -24.16 -0.99
CA PRO A 331 -20.41 -24.56 -1.33
C PRO A 331 -19.39 -23.87 -0.40
N PHE A 332 -18.21 -24.48 -0.30
CA PHE A 332 -17.08 -23.97 0.47
C PHE A 332 -15.91 -23.57 -0.43
N LEU A 333 -15.25 -22.47 -0.10
CA LEU A 333 -13.92 -22.12 -0.60
C LEU A 333 -12.94 -22.17 0.57
N VAL A 334 -11.96 -23.08 0.48
CA VAL A 334 -10.94 -23.29 1.50
C VAL A 334 -9.63 -22.66 1.05
N LEU A 335 -9.21 -21.63 1.76
CA LEU A 335 -7.98 -20.88 1.48
C LEU A 335 -6.86 -21.40 2.39
N THR A 336 -5.79 -21.90 1.79
CA THR A 336 -4.61 -22.43 2.47
C THR A 336 -3.40 -21.55 2.19
N ILE A 337 -2.73 -21.09 3.24
CA ILE A 337 -1.48 -20.33 3.14
C ILE A 337 -0.36 -21.15 3.76
N THR A 338 0.78 -21.24 3.07
CA THR A 338 1.93 -22.02 3.54
C THR A 338 3.26 -21.34 3.22
N ASP A 339 4.24 -21.52 4.10
CA ASP A 339 5.62 -21.05 3.97
C ASP A 339 6.63 -22.20 3.75
N GLY A 340 6.15 -23.44 3.62
CA GLY A 340 6.95 -24.65 3.54
C GLY A 340 6.18 -25.83 2.94
N GLU A 341 6.81 -27.01 2.88
CA GLU A 341 6.12 -28.25 2.56
C GLU A 341 5.46 -28.91 3.79
N PRO A 342 4.48 -29.82 3.62
CA PRO A 342 3.93 -30.57 4.75
C PRO A 342 5.03 -31.30 5.54
N SER A 343 5.09 -31.11 6.85
CA SER A 343 6.05 -31.72 7.78
C SER A 343 5.48 -31.77 9.20
N PRO A 344 5.68 -32.87 9.97
CA PRO A 344 6.47 -34.07 9.66
C PRO A 344 5.73 -35.07 8.76
N GLU A 345 4.57 -34.69 8.22
CA GLU A 345 3.77 -35.56 7.37
C GLU A 345 4.40 -35.78 5.99
N PRO A 346 4.10 -36.89 5.31
CA PRO A 346 4.42 -37.04 3.91
C PRO A 346 3.85 -35.90 3.06
N VAL A 347 4.63 -35.41 2.10
CA VAL A 347 4.26 -34.31 1.18
C VAL A 347 2.94 -34.57 0.44
N ASP A 348 2.58 -35.83 0.20
CA ASP A 348 1.34 -36.22 -0.48
C ASP A 348 0.07 -36.16 0.40
N THR A 349 0.20 -35.89 1.70
CA THR A 349 -0.92 -35.90 2.65
C THR A 349 -1.92 -34.79 2.34
N PHE A 350 -1.46 -33.63 1.89
CA PHE A 350 -2.33 -32.52 1.51
C PHE A 350 -3.23 -32.92 0.32
N LYS A 351 -2.61 -33.46 -0.73
CA LYS A 351 -3.31 -33.98 -1.91
C LYS A 351 -4.34 -35.05 -1.52
N LYS A 352 -3.92 -36.07 -0.76
CA LYS A 352 -4.81 -37.15 -0.30
C LYS A 352 -6.00 -36.62 0.51
N THR A 353 -5.81 -35.53 1.24
CA THR A 353 -6.89 -34.89 2.02
C THR A 353 -7.92 -34.23 1.10
N ILE A 354 -7.49 -33.58 0.02
CA ILE A 354 -8.39 -33.02 -1.01
C ILE A 354 -9.13 -34.14 -1.74
N GLU A 355 -8.44 -35.19 -2.15
CA GLU A 355 -9.06 -36.37 -2.80
C GLU A 355 -10.08 -37.05 -1.89
N GLU A 356 -9.78 -37.19 -0.59
CA GLU A 356 -10.74 -37.72 0.39
C GLU A 356 -12.00 -36.84 0.46
N CYS A 357 -11.84 -35.52 0.41
CA CYS A 357 -12.96 -34.58 0.40
C CYS A 357 -13.85 -34.78 -0.83
N GLY A 358 -13.26 -34.79 -2.02
CA GLY A 358 -13.98 -35.03 -3.28
C GLY A 358 -14.76 -36.34 -3.27
N ARG A 359 -14.11 -37.44 -2.85
CA ARG A 359 -14.76 -38.76 -2.72
C ARG A 359 -15.94 -38.75 -1.76
N ARG A 360 -15.85 -38.05 -0.62
CA ARG A 360 -16.94 -37.96 0.36
C ARG A 360 -18.12 -37.14 -0.16
N LEU A 361 -17.86 -36.09 -0.93
CA LEU A 361 -18.89 -35.30 -1.60
C LEU A 361 -19.67 -36.16 -2.61
N GLU A 362 -18.96 -36.88 -3.48
CA GLU A 362 -19.58 -37.77 -4.47
C GLU A 362 -20.42 -38.88 -3.83
N GLN A 363 -19.96 -39.46 -2.70
CA GLN A 363 -20.72 -40.46 -1.95
C GLN A 363 -22.06 -39.97 -1.40
N LYS A 364 -22.26 -38.65 -1.39
CA LYS A 364 -23.49 -37.98 -0.94
C LYS A 364 -24.18 -37.25 -2.09
N ASP A 365 -23.88 -37.62 -3.33
CA ASP A 365 -24.41 -37.01 -4.57
C ASP A 365 -24.12 -35.51 -4.72
N TYR A 366 -23.02 -35.02 -4.13
CA TYR A 366 -22.51 -33.66 -4.37
C TYR A 366 -21.41 -33.67 -5.43
N PRO A 367 -21.38 -32.68 -6.35
CA PRO A 367 -20.23 -32.46 -7.21
C PRO A 367 -19.00 -32.12 -6.36
N GLN A 368 -17.81 -32.55 -6.81
CA GLN A 368 -16.55 -32.27 -6.09
C GLN A 368 -16.32 -30.76 -5.92
N GLU A 369 -16.78 -29.96 -6.89
CA GLU A 369 -16.73 -28.49 -6.91
C GLU A 369 -17.56 -27.84 -5.80
N SER A 370 -18.34 -28.61 -5.02
CA SER A 370 -19.00 -28.13 -3.81
C SER A 370 -18.00 -27.70 -2.72
N THR A 371 -16.73 -28.10 -2.84
CA THR A 371 -15.64 -27.57 -2.02
C THR A 371 -14.42 -27.30 -2.90
N MET A 372 -14.13 -26.01 -3.10
CA MET A 372 -12.97 -25.55 -3.84
C MET A 372 -11.83 -25.23 -2.88
N PHE A 373 -10.60 -25.45 -3.32
CA PHE A 373 -9.38 -25.20 -2.57
C PHE A 373 -8.54 -24.16 -3.30
N LEU A 374 -8.01 -23.20 -2.57
CA LEU A 374 -6.96 -22.30 -3.03
C LEU A 374 -5.75 -22.52 -2.13
N ILE A 375 -4.57 -22.72 -2.72
CA ILE A 375 -3.32 -22.72 -1.97
C ILE A 375 -2.40 -21.60 -2.46
N SER A 376 -1.80 -20.89 -1.51
CA SER A 376 -0.92 -19.76 -1.73
C SER A 376 0.35 -19.89 -0.87
N GLN A 377 1.49 -19.57 -1.46
CA GLN A 377 2.76 -19.49 -0.72
C GLN A 377 2.93 -18.11 -0.09
N VAL A 378 3.53 -18.07 1.10
CA VAL A 378 4.12 -16.88 1.71
C VAL A 378 5.58 -17.21 2.01
N GLY A 379 6.52 -16.43 1.50
CA GLY A 379 7.95 -16.73 1.67
C GLY A 379 8.67 -17.06 0.36
N ASN A 380 9.95 -17.43 0.47
CA ASN A 380 10.80 -17.86 -0.64
C ASN A 380 11.43 -19.25 -0.41
N ASP A 381 10.81 -20.09 0.45
CA ASP A 381 11.31 -21.44 0.72
C ASP A 381 11.28 -22.31 -0.56
N PRO A 382 12.45 -22.80 -1.04
CA PRO A 382 12.51 -23.70 -2.20
C PRO A 382 11.76 -25.02 -2.02
N HIS A 383 11.53 -25.47 -0.79
CA HIS A 383 10.72 -26.66 -0.49
C HIS A 383 9.24 -26.40 -0.72
N ALA A 384 8.73 -25.22 -0.34
CA ALA A 384 7.38 -24.79 -0.65
C ALA A 384 7.16 -24.67 -2.18
N ASP A 385 8.11 -24.08 -2.91
CA ASP A 385 8.08 -23.99 -4.37
C ASP A 385 7.91 -25.39 -5.00
N LYS A 386 8.78 -26.34 -4.61
CA LYS A 386 8.72 -27.74 -5.10
C LYS A 386 7.43 -28.45 -4.74
N PHE A 387 6.91 -28.22 -3.53
CA PHE A 387 5.64 -28.80 -3.10
C PHE A 387 4.48 -28.27 -3.95
N LEU A 388 4.38 -26.96 -4.15
CA LEU A 388 3.33 -26.37 -4.97
C LEU A 388 3.42 -26.79 -6.44
N ASP A 389 4.64 -26.96 -6.96
CA ASP A 389 4.86 -27.52 -8.30
C ASP A 389 4.39 -28.97 -8.40
N SER A 390 4.61 -29.77 -7.34
CA SER A 390 4.17 -31.17 -7.30
C SER A 390 2.65 -31.36 -7.33
N LEU A 391 1.88 -30.30 -7.04
CA LEU A 391 0.41 -30.30 -7.12
C LEU A 391 -0.11 -29.95 -8.53
N SER A 392 0.78 -29.61 -9.49
CA SER A 392 0.39 -29.18 -10.84
C SER A 392 0.18 -30.34 -11.80
N GLY A 393 -0.85 -30.24 -12.65
CA GLY A 393 -1.08 -31.22 -13.72
C GLY A 393 -1.59 -32.55 -13.20
N ASP A 394 -2.11 -32.54 -11.98
CA ASP A 394 -2.68 -33.71 -11.34
C ASP A 394 -4.19 -33.72 -11.58
N THR A 395 -4.59 -34.50 -12.57
CA THR A 395 -6.00 -34.61 -13.01
C THR A 395 -6.99 -34.93 -11.88
N ALA A 396 -6.54 -35.51 -10.76
CA ALA A 396 -7.40 -35.86 -9.64
C ALA A 396 -7.81 -34.64 -8.80
N ILE A 397 -7.02 -33.57 -8.80
CA ILE A 397 -7.26 -32.37 -7.97
C ILE A 397 -7.32 -31.06 -8.78
N ASP A 398 -6.84 -31.05 -10.03
CA ASP A 398 -6.79 -29.86 -10.90
C ASP A 398 -8.15 -29.15 -11.07
N ARG A 399 -9.26 -29.89 -10.95
CA ARG A 399 -10.61 -29.32 -11.08
C ARG A 399 -11.10 -28.56 -9.85
N VAL A 400 -10.50 -28.81 -8.69
CA VAL A 400 -10.96 -28.26 -7.40
C VAL A 400 -9.87 -27.48 -6.66
N LEU A 401 -8.60 -27.65 -7.02
CA LEU A 401 -7.46 -26.94 -6.44
C LEU A 401 -6.94 -25.87 -7.38
N PHE A 402 -7.07 -24.62 -6.97
CA PHE A 402 -6.38 -23.50 -7.57
C PHE A 402 -5.10 -23.18 -6.80
N ARG A 403 -4.07 -22.79 -7.53
CA ARG A 403 -2.83 -22.25 -6.98
C ARG A 403 -2.76 -20.78 -7.37
N SER A 404 -2.62 -19.88 -6.40
CA SER A 404 -2.36 -18.48 -6.72
C SER A 404 -0.87 -18.22 -6.66
N SER A 405 -0.31 -17.70 -7.75
CA SER A 405 0.97 -17.00 -7.75
C SER A 405 0.71 -15.53 -7.40
N GLY A 406 0.43 -15.24 -6.13
CA GLY A 406 0.02 -13.90 -5.68
C GLY A 406 -0.42 -13.89 -4.21
N ILE A 407 -0.19 -12.78 -3.53
CA ILE A 407 -0.21 -12.65 -2.07
C ILE A 407 -1.63 -12.58 -1.51
N PHE A 408 -1.81 -13.16 -0.32
CA PHE A 408 -3.03 -13.15 0.44
C PHE A 408 -2.79 -12.49 1.81
N CYS A 409 -3.29 -11.27 2.02
CA CYS A 409 -3.23 -10.59 3.31
C CYS A 409 -4.44 -10.97 4.17
N ILE A 410 -4.20 -11.40 5.42
CA ILE A 410 -5.26 -11.66 6.41
C ILE A 410 -5.05 -10.73 7.60
N ALA A 411 -5.94 -9.75 7.79
CA ALA A 411 -5.97 -8.95 9.00
C ALA A 411 -6.32 -9.82 10.23
N LYS A 412 -5.58 -9.68 11.33
CA LYS A 412 -5.82 -10.41 12.58
C LYS A 412 -6.82 -9.60 13.39
N LYS A 413 -8.02 -10.14 13.64
CA LYS A 413 -8.96 -9.51 14.58
C LYS A 413 -8.37 -9.62 15.99
N GLY A 414 -7.94 -8.51 16.57
CA GLY A 414 -7.45 -8.46 17.95
C GLY A 414 -8.50 -9.03 18.90
N SER A 415 -8.14 -10.08 19.62
CA SER A 415 -8.93 -10.57 20.75
C SER A 415 -8.77 -9.58 21.89
N SER A 416 -9.80 -8.79 22.16
CA SER A 416 -9.90 -8.01 23.39
C SER A 416 -9.94 -8.97 24.59
N ALA A 417 -8.78 -9.20 25.20
CA ALA A 417 -8.73 -9.81 26.52
C ALA A 417 -9.07 -8.74 27.56
N ASN A 418 -10.31 -8.75 28.04
CA ASN A 418 -10.67 -8.04 29.26
C ASN A 418 -9.83 -8.57 30.42
N ARG A 419 -9.03 -7.69 31.03
CA ARG A 419 -8.80 -7.69 32.48
C ARG A 419 -8.80 -6.26 32.99
#